data_AF-A0A2S6AVH1-F1
#
_entry.id   AF-A0A2S6AVH1-F1
#
_cell.length_a   1.000
_cell.length_b   1.000
_cell.length_c   1.000
_cell.angle_alpha   90.00
_cell.angle_beta   90.00
_cell.angle_gamma   90.00
#
_symmetry.space_group_name_H-M   'P 1'
#
loop_
_entity.id
_entity.type
_entity.pdbx_description
1 polymer ?
#
loop_
_entity_poly.entity_id
_entity_poly.type
_entity_poly.pdbx_seq_one_letter_code
_entity_poly.pdbx_strand_id
1 'polypeptide(L)'
;MHWCPRCRGVLLSPAPVDAPPERRNYRWVARPPGRSPRGERPRPASVIDPATPRYTEIPRWGLQDRPPHIAATPQNRVQAVLHWLTERVAGLLPATVILFGLSAVAEFGRYLILLRNRTRLIQPLLLFFSDLTVYATSVAALICALVTAVGLIGWLVRARRSAYADNGRRDPRSLRALLCGGLIPVVNLVWPGVFLTELVRQLGGDQRTLRAVRVWWCVWVLNGVMVIASLFWRTADTLQGQADGVIFTVYTDLVAVAAAVLSLWVLRMCEGRDLRGRIRMPKRWLPATGPAVPVIEPVHPVAAAETGKRAAGDHIEVPNTEAEHTEAEHTEAEHTEAERVEQEEVMAK
;
A
#
# COMPACT_ATOMS: atom_id res chain seq x y z
N MET A 1 21.81 0.72 71.62
CA MET A 1 22.17 0.27 70.25
C MET A 1 22.35 -1.24 70.29
N HIS A 2 21.47 -2.01 69.67
CA HIS A 2 21.51 -3.47 69.76
C HIS A 2 22.38 -4.05 68.64
N TRP A 3 23.52 -4.63 69.02
CA TRP A 3 24.48 -5.29 68.13
C TRP A 3 24.14 -6.77 68.03
N CYS A 4 23.98 -7.30 66.80
CA CYS A 4 23.77 -8.74 66.61
C CYS A 4 25.12 -9.47 66.51
N PRO A 5 25.45 -10.41 67.42
CA PRO A 5 26.75 -11.07 67.43
C PRO A 5 26.97 -12.05 66.26
N ARG A 6 25.93 -12.37 65.48
CA ARG A 6 26.02 -13.33 64.36
C ARG A 6 26.27 -12.68 63.00
N CYS A 7 25.90 -11.41 62.81
CA CYS A 7 25.98 -10.72 61.52
C CYS A 7 26.91 -9.50 61.52
N ARG A 8 27.49 -9.12 62.68
CA ARG A 8 28.40 -7.96 62.87
C ARG A 8 27.92 -6.66 62.19
N GLY A 9 26.61 -6.44 62.17
CA GLY A 9 25.97 -5.25 61.60
C GLY A 9 24.98 -4.62 62.56
N VAL A 10 24.82 -3.29 62.47
CA VAL A 10 23.84 -2.51 63.25
C VAL A 10 22.45 -2.88 62.73
N LEU A 11 21.60 -3.43 63.60
CA LEU A 11 20.20 -3.70 63.27
C LEU A 11 19.46 -2.37 63.14
N LEU A 12 19.25 -1.91 61.90
CA LEU A 12 18.21 -0.92 61.60
C LEU A 12 16.87 -1.62 61.86
N SER A 13 16.24 -1.30 62.99
CA SER A 13 14.92 -1.82 63.33
C SER A 13 13.92 -1.47 62.22
N PRO A 14 13.04 -2.39 61.77
CA PRO A 14 11.91 -2.01 60.96
C PRO A 14 11.07 -1.01 61.78
N ALA A 15 10.93 0.22 61.29
CA ALA A 15 10.05 1.20 61.92
C ALA A 15 8.61 0.64 61.90
N PRO A 16 7.79 0.90 62.93
CA PRO A 16 6.38 0.52 62.93
C PRO A 16 5.68 1.05 61.67
N VAL A 17 4.72 0.28 61.16
CA VAL A 17 3.95 0.60 59.93
C VAL A 17 3.10 1.87 60.09
N ASP A 18 3.12 2.53 61.25
CA ASP A 18 2.39 3.76 61.57
C ASP A 18 3.30 4.99 61.80
N ALA A 19 4.61 4.92 61.55
CA ALA A 19 5.52 6.06 61.72
C ALA A 19 5.31 7.19 60.68
N PRO A 20 5.69 8.45 60.97
CA PRO A 20 5.69 9.54 59.97
C PRO A 20 6.62 9.22 58.78
N PRO A 21 6.29 9.68 57.55
CA PRO A 21 7.00 9.29 56.33
C PRO A 21 8.50 9.60 56.35
N GLU A 22 8.96 10.64 57.06
CA GLU A 22 10.39 10.97 57.14
C GLU A 22 11.22 9.94 57.92
N ARG A 23 10.58 9.09 58.73
CA ARG A 23 11.27 8.07 59.56
C ARG A 23 11.21 6.66 58.97
N ARG A 24 10.68 6.51 57.76
CA ARG A 24 10.53 5.20 57.09
C ARG A 24 11.62 4.98 56.06
N ASN A 25 12.56 4.10 56.38
CA ASN A 25 13.58 3.65 55.43
C ASN A 25 12.99 2.60 54.48
N TYR A 26 12.43 3.04 53.35
CA TYR A 26 11.97 2.14 52.30
C TYR A 26 13.13 1.72 51.40
N ARG A 27 13.42 0.42 51.35
CA ARG A 27 14.31 -0.16 50.33
C ARG A 27 13.46 -0.86 49.28
N TRP A 28 13.35 -0.25 48.10
CA TRP A 28 12.73 -0.89 46.95
C TRP A 28 13.62 -2.05 46.47
N VAL A 29 13.02 -3.23 46.34
CA VAL A 29 13.68 -4.42 45.78
C VAL A 29 12.78 -4.95 44.68
N ALA A 30 13.21 -4.78 43.42
CA ALA A 30 12.54 -5.41 42.29
C ALA A 30 12.73 -6.93 42.41
N ARG A 31 11.62 -7.68 42.48
CA ARG A 31 11.64 -9.14 42.45
C ARG A 31 11.13 -9.63 41.10
N PRO A 32 11.80 -10.60 40.46
CA PRO A 32 11.25 -11.29 39.31
C PRO A 32 9.88 -11.90 39.66
N PRO A 33 8.87 -11.80 38.78
CA PRO A 33 7.58 -12.40 39.03
C PRO A 33 7.76 -13.92 39.21
N GLY A 34 7.30 -14.45 40.35
CA GLY A 34 7.31 -15.89 40.63
C GLY A 34 8.16 -16.37 41.82
N ARG A 35 8.94 -15.50 42.49
CA ARG A 35 9.75 -15.92 43.66
C ARG A 35 9.20 -15.37 44.99
N SER A 36 8.06 -15.91 45.42
CA SER A 36 7.61 -15.80 46.82
C SER A 36 8.46 -16.74 47.71
N PRO A 37 8.83 -16.36 48.95
CA PRO A 37 9.42 -17.32 49.89
C PRO A 37 8.45 -18.49 50.06
N ARG A 38 8.95 -19.72 49.89
CA ARG A 38 8.21 -20.95 50.16
C ARG A 38 7.92 -21.00 51.66
N GLY A 39 6.74 -20.54 52.07
CA GLY A 39 6.09 -21.18 53.20
C GLY A 39 5.73 -22.59 52.74
N GLU A 40 6.13 -23.61 53.50
CA GLU A 40 5.71 -24.99 53.30
C GLU A 40 4.20 -25.04 53.49
N ARG A 41 3.46 -24.69 52.42
CA ARG A 41 2.02 -24.85 52.37
C ARG A 41 1.78 -26.35 52.24
N PRO A 42 0.91 -26.97 53.05
CA PRO A 42 0.50 -28.35 52.84
C PRO A 42 0.08 -28.44 51.38
N ARG A 43 0.74 -29.31 50.61
CA ARG A 43 0.44 -29.51 49.21
C ARG A 43 -1.03 -29.94 49.16
N PRO A 44 -1.99 -29.11 48.68
CA PRO A 44 -3.30 -29.66 48.42
C PRO A 44 -3.04 -30.76 47.39
N ALA A 45 -3.49 -31.98 47.68
CA ALA A 45 -3.58 -33.00 46.66
C ALA A 45 -4.22 -32.32 45.45
N SER A 46 -3.59 -32.42 44.28
CA SER A 46 -4.11 -31.79 43.07
C SER A 46 -5.44 -32.47 42.74
N VAL A 47 -6.53 -31.98 43.33
CA VAL A 47 -7.85 -32.15 42.79
C VAL A 47 -7.79 -31.33 41.52
N ILE A 48 -7.43 -32.00 40.43
CA ILE A 48 -7.59 -31.46 39.08
C ILE A 48 -9.07 -31.14 39.01
N ASP A 49 -9.42 -29.86 39.04
CA ASP A 49 -10.77 -29.42 38.83
C ASP A 49 -11.25 -30.03 37.49
N PRO A 50 -12.25 -30.93 37.49
CA PRO A 50 -12.75 -31.55 36.27
C PRO A 50 -13.32 -30.52 35.28
N ALA A 51 -13.51 -29.26 35.71
CA ALA A 51 -13.93 -28.15 34.86
C ALA A 51 -12.83 -27.60 33.93
N THR A 52 -11.59 -28.09 33.98
CA THR A 52 -10.59 -27.71 32.96
C THR A 52 -10.93 -28.45 31.67
N PRO A 53 -11.38 -27.77 30.59
CA PRO A 53 -11.78 -28.43 29.35
C PRO A 53 -10.59 -29.19 28.77
N ARG A 54 -10.66 -30.52 28.80
CA ARG A 54 -9.70 -31.40 28.13
C ARG A 54 -10.16 -31.58 26.70
N TYR A 55 -9.44 -30.94 25.78
CA TYR A 55 -9.63 -31.18 24.36
C TYR A 55 -8.85 -32.46 23.99
N THR A 56 -9.53 -33.41 23.37
CA THR A 56 -8.94 -34.64 22.81
C THR A 56 -8.01 -34.35 21.64
N GLU A 57 -8.18 -33.19 21.01
CA GLU A 57 -7.36 -32.73 19.90
C GLU A 57 -6.71 -31.39 20.22
N ILE A 58 -5.56 -31.14 19.59
CA ILE A 58 -4.85 -29.86 19.71
C ILE A 58 -5.78 -28.75 19.21
N PRO A 59 -6.06 -27.72 20.04
CA PRO A 59 -6.95 -26.63 19.65
C PRO A 59 -6.41 -25.88 18.44
N ARG A 60 -7.12 -25.98 17.32
CA ARG A 60 -6.74 -25.35 16.04
C ARG A 60 -7.15 -23.88 15.90
N TRP A 61 -7.63 -23.26 16.97
CA TRP A 61 -8.11 -21.87 17.03
C TRP A 61 -7.02 -20.84 17.36
N GLY A 62 -5.76 -21.27 17.51
CA GLY A 62 -4.62 -20.36 17.59
C GLY A 62 -4.28 -19.68 16.25
N LEU A 63 -3.50 -18.60 16.31
CA LEU A 63 -2.92 -17.96 15.13
C LEU A 63 -2.05 -19.00 14.39
N GLN A 64 -2.55 -19.48 13.26
CA GLN A 64 -1.83 -20.44 12.45
C GLN A 64 -0.73 -19.69 11.69
N ASP A 65 0.49 -19.69 12.22
CA ASP A 65 1.68 -19.31 11.46
C ASP A 65 1.90 -20.34 10.36
N ARG A 66 1.31 -20.11 9.18
CA ARG A 66 1.65 -20.89 8.00
C ARG A 66 3.11 -20.57 7.66
N PRO A 67 4.00 -21.58 7.62
CA PRO A 67 5.37 -21.33 7.20
C PRO A 67 5.34 -20.70 5.80
N PRO A 68 6.18 -19.68 5.54
CA PRO A 68 6.21 -19.03 4.25
C PRO A 68 6.45 -20.08 3.16
N HIS A 69 5.61 -20.07 2.14
CA HIS A 69 5.71 -21.03 1.05
C HIS A 69 7.04 -20.79 0.32
N ILE A 70 7.99 -21.72 0.45
CA ILE A 70 9.27 -21.65 -0.25
C ILE A 70 8.96 -21.86 -1.73
N ALA A 71 9.04 -20.79 -2.52
CA ALA A 71 8.84 -20.88 -3.96
C ALA A 71 9.87 -21.84 -4.56
N ALA A 72 9.41 -22.83 -5.31
CA ALA A 72 10.29 -23.73 -6.05
C ALA A 72 11.17 -22.91 -7.00
N THR A 73 12.47 -23.21 -7.01
CA THR A 73 13.43 -22.55 -7.90
C THR A 73 13.03 -22.77 -9.38
N PRO A 74 13.11 -21.73 -10.24
CA PRO A 74 12.72 -21.87 -11.63
C PRO A 74 13.64 -22.88 -12.32
N GLN A 75 13.07 -23.98 -12.81
CA GLN A 75 13.83 -25.07 -13.44
C GLN A 75 14.28 -24.69 -14.87
N ASN A 76 13.60 -23.74 -15.52
CA ASN A 76 13.80 -23.38 -16.92
C ASN A 76 14.18 -21.90 -17.09
N ARG A 77 15.07 -21.58 -18.06
CA ARG A 77 15.48 -20.20 -18.37
C ARG A 77 14.30 -19.27 -18.67
N VAL A 78 13.32 -19.73 -19.45
CA VAL A 78 12.12 -18.94 -19.79
C VAL A 78 11.31 -18.59 -18.54
N GLN A 79 11.19 -19.53 -17.59
CA GLN A 79 10.50 -19.28 -16.32
C GLN A 79 11.30 -18.30 -15.44
N ALA A 80 12.63 -18.37 -15.46
CA ALA A 80 13.49 -17.43 -14.74
C ALA A 80 13.34 -15.99 -15.28
N VAL A 81 13.33 -15.81 -16.60
CA VAL A 81 13.10 -14.51 -17.24
C VAL A 81 11.70 -13.98 -16.89
N LEU A 82 10.67 -14.82 -16.99
CA LEU A 82 9.31 -14.44 -16.62
C LEU A 82 9.22 -14.03 -15.15
N HIS A 83 9.88 -14.76 -14.25
CA HIS A 83 9.93 -14.43 -12.83
C HIS A 83 10.57 -13.06 -12.59
N TRP A 84 11.74 -12.82 -13.18
CA TRP A 84 12.46 -11.54 -13.11
C TRP A 84 11.61 -10.37 -13.61
N LEU A 85 10.93 -10.53 -14.75
CA LEU A 85 10.01 -9.53 -15.29
C LEU A 85 8.85 -9.25 -14.35
N THR A 86 8.32 -10.31 -13.75
CA THR A 86 7.17 -10.21 -12.85
C THR A 86 7.53 -9.46 -11.56
N GLU A 87 8.73 -9.61 -11.04
CA GLU A 87 9.21 -8.83 -9.89
C GLU A 87 9.37 -7.35 -10.23
N ARG A 88 9.78 -7.05 -11.47
CA ARG A 88 10.00 -5.68 -11.95
C ARG A 88 8.76 -5.00 -12.49
N VAL A 89 7.64 -5.72 -12.68
CA VAL A 89 6.42 -5.21 -13.35
C VAL A 89 5.89 -3.91 -12.73
N ALA A 90 5.98 -3.77 -11.40
CA ALA A 90 5.51 -2.59 -10.69
C ALA A 90 6.32 -1.32 -11.01
N GLY A 91 7.59 -1.47 -11.40
CA GLY A 91 8.46 -0.37 -11.88
C GLY A 91 8.47 -0.23 -13.41
N LEU A 92 8.20 -1.31 -14.15
CA LEU A 92 8.09 -1.28 -15.61
C LEU A 92 6.83 -0.53 -16.08
N LEU A 93 5.71 -0.67 -15.37
CA LEU A 93 4.48 0.06 -15.66
C LEU A 93 4.65 1.60 -15.68
N PRO A 94 5.18 2.25 -14.63
CA PRO A 94 5.42 3.70 -14.70
C PRO A 94 6.45 4.07 -15.79
N ALA A 95 7.43 3.22 -16.08
CA ALA A 95 8.35 3.46 -17.20
C ALA A 95 7.61 3.44 -18.56
N THR A 96 6.67 2.50 -18.78
CA THR A 96 5.84 2.50 -20.01
C THR A 96 4.96 3.73 -20.11
N VAL A 97 4.35 4.16 -19.01
CA VAL A 97 3.55 5.39 -18.94
C VAL A 97 4.38 6.60 -19.37
N ILE A 98 5.60 6.72 -18.83
CA ILE A 98 6.53 7.81 -19.17
C ILE A 98 6.93 7.75 -20.64
N LEU A 99 7.27 6.57 -21.17
CA LEU A 99 7.72 6.41 -22.55
C LEU A 99 6.61 6.71 -23.56
N PHE A 100 5.39 6.23 -23.35
CA PHE A 100 4.25 6.61 -24.20
C PHE A 100 3.90 8.09 -24.06
N GLY A 101 4.01 8.67 -22.86
CA GLY A 101 3.85 10.11 -22.67
C GLY A 101 4.90 10.92 -23.45
N LEU A 102 6.16 10.46 -23.43
CA LEU A 102 7.24 11.08 -24.18
C LEU A 102 7.06 10.92 -25.69
N SER A 103 6.55 9.76 -26.15
CA SER A 103 6.17 9.51 -27.54
C SER A 103 5.09 10.50 -27.99
N ALA A 104 4.00 10.64 -27.23
CA ALA A 104 2.93 11.60 -27.52
C ALA A 104 3.46 13.04 -27.60
N VAL A 105 4.34 13.44 -26.69
CA VAL A 105 4.96 14.78 -26.70
C VAL A 105 5.87 14.96 -27.92
N ALA A 106 6.64 13.93 -28.31
CA ALA A 106 7.50 13.98 -29.49
C ALA A 106 6.67 14.09 -30.77
N GLU A 107 5.61 13.31 -30.91
CA GLU A 107 4.68 13.38 -32.04
C GLU A 107 3.95 14.72 -32.11
N PHE A 108 3.53 15.25 -30.96
CA PHE A 108 2.93 16.58 -30.88
C PHE A 108 3.94 17.67 -31.30
N GLY A 109 5.21 17.57 -30.87
CA GLY A 109 6.29 18.43 -31.32
C GLY A 109 6.49 18.38 -32.84
N ARG A 110 6.50 17.17 -33.42
CA ARG A 110 6.53 16.97 -34.88
C ARG A 110 5.32 17.61 -35.58
N TYR A 111 4.13 17.46 -35.03
CA TYR A 111 2.92 18.11 -35.54
C TYR A 111 3.06 19.64 -35.56
N LEU A 112 3.57 20.25 -34.48
CA LEU A 112 3.83 21.68 -34.39
C LEU A 112 4.86 22.15 -35.43
N ILE A 113 5.93 21.37 -35.63
CA ILE A 113 6.94 21.64 -36.65
C ILE A 113 6.31 21.63 -38.05
N LEU A 114 5.48 20.64 -38.38
CA LEU A 114 4.79 20.56 -39.66
C LEU A 114 3.80 21.72 -39.85
N LEU A 115 3.06 22.10 -38.81
CA LEU A 115 2.16 23.24 -38.84
C LEU A 115 2.92 24.55 -39.11
N ARG A 116 4.10 24.71 -38.50
CA ARG A 116 4.98 25.87 -38.74
C ARG A 116 5.59 25.84 -40.14
N ASN A 117 6.00 24.67 -40.61
CA ASN A 117 6.61 24.46 -41.94
C ASN A 117 5.68 24.90 -43.07
N ARG A 118 4.35 24.87 -42.84
CA ARG A 118 3.35 25.39 -43.79
C ARG A 118 3.55 26.87 -44.14
N THR A 119 4.14 27.66 -43.26
CA THR A 119 4.29 29.12 -43.43
C THR A 119 5.74 29.60 -43.49
N ARG A 120 6.71 28.74 -43.13
CA ARG A 120 8.14 29.06 -43.08
C ARG A 120 8.94 27.84 -43.51
N LEU A 121 9.96 28.00 -44.34
CA LEU A 121 10.86 26.90 -44.66
C LEU A 121 11.72 26.57 -43.42
N ILE A 122 11.61 25.33 -42.94
CA ILE A 122 12.37 24.83 -41.78
C ILE A 122 13.69 24.21 -42.25
N GLN A 123 14.73 24.34 -41.41
CA GLN A 123 16.04 23.75 -41.66
C GLN A 123 15.97 22.21 -41.62
N PRO A 124 16.61 21.49 -42.57
CA PRO A 124 16.57 20.03 -42.64
C PRO A 124 17.07 19.30 -41.38
N LEU A 125 18.05 19.87 -40.67
CA LEU A 125 18.55 19.29 -39.41
C LEU A 125 17.47 19.22 -38.33
N LEU A 126 16.60 20.23 -38.23
CA LEU A 126 15.53 20.23 -37.22
C LEU A 126 14.52 19.12 -37.49
N LEU A 127 14.20 18.88 -38.77
CA LEU A 127 13.33 17.77 -39.18
C LEU A 127 13.96 16.42 -38.85
N PHE A 128 15.26 16.25 -39.12
CA PHE A 128 15.98 15.03 -38.80
C PHE A 128 15.97 14.71 -37.29
N PHE A 129 16.26 15.70 -36.43
CA PHE A 129 16.21 15.49 -34.98
C PHE A 129 14.79 15.17 -34.50
N SER A 130 13.76 15.83 -35.06
CA SER A 130 12.37 15.53 -34.74
C SER A 130 11.99 14.09 -35.08
N ASP A 131 12.35 13.62 -36.29
CA ASP A 131 12.06 12.25 -36.70
C ASP A 131 12.82 11.25 -35.82
N LEU A 132 14.11 11.52 -35.53
CA LEU A 132 14.90 10.67 -34.65
C LEU A 132 14.28 10.55 -33.26
N THR A 133 13.81 11.65 -32.67
CA THR A 133 13.14 11.63 -31.35
C THR A 133 11.86 10.82 -31.39
N VAL A 134 11.01 11.00 -32.41
CA VAL A 134 9.76 10.23 -32.55
C VAL A 134 10.07 8.73 -32.72
N TYR A 135 10.97 8.36 -33.62
CA TYR A 135 11.35 6.97 -33.83
C TYR A 135 11.95 6.33 -32.57
N ALA A 136 12.88 7.02 -31.90
CA ALA A 136 13.54 6.49 -30.70
C ALA A 136 12.53 6.28 -29.55
N THR A 137 11.65 7.25 -29.31
CA THR A 137 10.65 7.19 -28.24
C THR A 137 9.58 6.13 -28.53
N SER A 138 9.07 6.07 -29.76
CA SER A 138 8.10 5.07 -30.19
C SER A 138 8.64 3.64 -30.06
N VAL A 139 9.85 3.39 -30.56
CA VAL A 139 10.48 2.05 -30.49
C VAL A 139 10.77 1.66 -29.04
N ALA A 140 11.31 2.58 -28.25
CA ALA A 140 11.55 2.34 -26.82
C ALA A 140 10.24 2.05 -26.06
N ALA A 141 9.17 2.82 -26.33
CA ALA A 141 7.86 2.62 -25.75
C ALA A 141 7.30 1.23 -26.10
N LEU A 142 7.36 0.82 -27.37
CA LEU A 142 6.89 -0.49 -27.82
C LEU A 142 7.65 -1.66 -27.19
N ILE A 143 8.99 -1.57 -27.12
CA ILE A 143 9.81 -2.60 -26.46
C ILE A 143 9.47 -2.67 -24.97
N CYS A 144 9.38 -1.52 -24.30
CA CYS A 144 9.04 -1.47 -22.87
C CYS A 144 7.62 -2.00 -22.62
N ALA A 145 6.66 -1.70 -23.49
CA ALA A 145 5.29 -2.20 -23.43
C ALA A 145 5.24 -3.72 -23.54
N LEU A 146 6.00 -4.31 -24.48
CA LEU A 146 6.08 -5.76 -24.64
C LEU A 146 6.69 -6.44 -23.40
N VAL A 147 7.80 -5.89 -22.89
CA VAL A 147 8.46 -6.37 -21.66
C VAL A 147 7.50 -6.31 -20.47
N THR A 148 6.74 -5.21 -20.36
CA THR A 148 5.74 -5.01 -19.30
C THR A 148 4.56 -5.96 -19.45
N ALA A 149 4.08 -6.20 -20.67
CA ALA A 149 3.00 -7.16 -20.94
C ALA A 149 3.39 -8.58 -20.52
N VAL A 150 4.62 -9.01 -20.83
CA VAL A 150 5.12 -10.32 -20.36
C VAL A 150 5.21 -10.37 -18.83
N GLY A 151 5.69 -9.31 -18.19
CA GLY A 151 5.71 -9.19 -16.72
C GLY A 151 4.31 -9.24 -16.10
N LEU A 152 3.32 -8.59 -16.71
CA LEU A 152 1.91 -8.62 -16.28
C LEU A 152 1.31 -10.02 -16.41
N ILE A 153 1.63 -10.76 -17.47
CA ILE A 153 1.15 -12.14 -17.63
C ILE A 153 1.78 -13.04 -16.56
N GLY A 154 3.08 -12.89 -16.28
CA GLY A 154 3.74 -13.60 -15.19
C GLY A 154 3.10 -13.30 -13.83
N TRP A 155 2.72 -12.04 -13.60
CA TRP A 155 2.01 -11.62 -12.39
C TRP A 155 0.64 -12.28 -12.33
N LEU A 156 -0.11 -12.25 -13.43
CA LEU A 156 -1.44 -12.83 -13.54
C LEU A 156 -1.42 -14.33 -13.26
N VAL A 157 -0.44 -15.06 -13.79
CA VAL A 157 -0.23 -16.49 -13.52
C VAL A 157 -0.03 -16.73 -12.02
N ARG A 158 0.80 -15.91 -11.36
CA ARG A 158 1.07 -16.04 -9.92
C ARG A 158 -0.18 -15.72 -9.10
N ALA A 159 -0.85 -14.60 -9.39
CA ALA A 159 -2.04 -14.15 -8.68
C ALA A 159 -3.20 -15.12 -8.83
N ARG A 160 -3.37 -15.72 -10.01
CA ARG A 160 -4.37 -16.79 -10.20
C ARG A 160 -4.01 -18.02 -9.40
N ARG A 161 -2.77 -18.52 -9.49
CA ARG A 161 -2.36 -19.71 -8.73
C ARG A 161 -2.58 -19.55 -7.22
N SER A 162 -2.26 -18.39 -6.64
CA SER A 162 -2.52 -18.13 -5.23
C SER A 162 -4.02 -18.10 -4.94
N ALA A 163 -4.81 -17.35 -5.72
CA ALA A 163 -6.25 -17.22 -5.49
C ALA A 163 -7.01 -18.56 -5.64
N TYR A 164 -6.60 -19.42 -6.57
CA TYR A 164 -7.18 -20.77 -6.71
C TYR A 164 -6.74 -21.70 -5.58
N ALA A 165 -5.46 -21.63 -5.16
CA ALA A 165 -4.94 -22.44 -4.06
C ALA A 165 -5.62 -22.11 -2.72
N ASP A 166 -5.90 -20.83 -2.45
CA ASP A 166 -6.65 -20.39 -1.27
C ASP A 166 -8.06 -20.99 -1.22
N ASN A 167 -8.65 -21.27 -2.39
CA ASN A 167 -9.95 -21.91 -2.55
C ASN A 167 -9.86 -23.45 -2.67
N GLY A 168 -8.69 -24.05 -2.44
CA GLY A 168 -8.47 -25.50 -2.53
C GLY A 168 -8.54 -26.06 -3.95
N ARG A 169 -8.49 -25.22 -4.99
CA ARG A 169 -8.59 -25.60 -6.40
C ARG A 169 -7.26 -25.39 -7.12
N ARG A 170 -7.04 -26.11 -8.20
CA ARG A 170 -5.94 -25.83 -9.15
C ARG A 170 -6.46 -24.93 -10.28
N ASP A 171 -5.62 -24.03 -10.78
CA ASP A 171 -5.99 -23.19 -11.93
C ASP A 171 -6.29 -24.09 -13.15
N PRO A 172 -7.50 -24.02 -13.74
CA PRO A 172 -7.85 -24.82 -14.91
C PRO A 172 -7.10 -24.40 -16.18
N ARG A 173 -6.50 -23.19 -16.21
CA ARG A 173 -5.84 -22.67 -17.41
C ARG A 173 -4.35 -23.02 -17.42
N SER A 174 -3.88 -23.53 -18.56
CA SER A 174 -2.46 -23.77 -18.77
C SER A 174 -1.70 -22.45 -19.00
N LEU A 175 -0.40 -22.45 -18.70
CA LEU A 175 0.47 -21.28 -18.95
C LEU A 175 0.47 -20.86 -20.42
N ARG A 176 0.40 -21.83 -21.35
CA ARG A 176 0.34 -21.57 -22.79
C ARG A 176 -0.94 -20.84 -23.17
N ALA A 177 -2.08 -21.22 -22.59
CA ALA A 177 -3.34 -20.51 -22.85
C ALA A 177 -3.30 -19.06 -22.37
N LEU A 178 -2.67 -18.79 -21.22
CA LEU A 178 -2.48 -17.43 -20.71
C LEU A 178 -1.53 -16.60 -21.59
N LEU A 179 -0.43 -17.20 -22.07
CA LEU A 179 0.50 -16.54 -22.99
C LEU A 179 -0.14 -16.28 -24.37
N CYS A 180 -0.78 -17.28 -24.97
CA CYS A 180 -1.48 -17.11 -26.23
C CYS A 180 -2.61 -16.09 -26.12
N GLY A 181 -3.36 -16.11 -25.02
CA GLY A 181 -4.43 -15.16 -24.74
C GLY A 181 -3.94 -13.73 -24.50
N GLY A 182 -2.70 -13.53 -24.05
CA GLY A 182 -2.14 -12.23 -23.70
C GLY A 182 -1.11 -11.63 -24.68
N LEU A 183 -0.52 -12.44 -25.58
CA LEU A 183 0.47 -11.95 -26.56
C LEU A 183 -0.02 -11.97 -28.01
N ILE A 184 -0.93 -12.88 -28.37
CA ILE A 184 -1.38 -12.98 -29.77
C ILE A 184 -2.27 -11.78 -30.07
N PRO A 185 -1.93 -10.94 -31.09
CA PRO A 185 -2.78 -9.83 -31.50
C PRO A 185 -4.21 -10.28 -31.80
N VAL A 186 -5.19 -9.38 -31.66
CA VAL A 186 -6.64 -9.67 -31.74
C VAL A 186 -7.17 -10.52 -30.58
N VAL A 187 -6.57 -11.68 -30.31
CA VAL A 187 -6.91 -12.56 -29.18
C VAL A 187 -6.73 -11.82 -27.85
N ASN A 188 -5.66 -11.02 -27.76
CA ASN A 188 -5.31 -10.17 -26.63
C ASN A 188 -6.34 -9.05 -26.34
N LEU A 189 -7.30 -8.75 -27.22
CA LEU A 189 -8.34 -7.77 -26.88
C LEU A 189 -9.40 -8.36 -25.95
N VAL A 190 -9.65 -9.67 -26.02
CA VAL A 190 -10.79 -10.30 -25.32
C VAL A 190 -10.33 -11.03 -24.06
N TRP A 191 -9.30 -11.86 -24.17
CA TRP A 191 -8.93 -12.81 -23.13
C TRP A 191 -8.42 -12.19 -21.81
N PRO A 192 -7.61 -11.10 -21.82
CA PRO A 192 -7.16 -10.50 -20.57
C PRO A 192 -8.30 -10.04 -19.66
N GLY A 193 -9.38 -9.49 -20.24
CA GLY A 193 -10.58 -9.13 -19.49
C GLY A 193 -11.25 -10.35 -18.83
N VAL A 194 -11.36 -11.47 -19.55
CA VAL A 194 -11.89 -12.72 -19.01
C VAL A 194 -11.02 -13.23 -17.86
N PHE A 195 -9.69 -13.28 -18.05
CA PHE A 195 -8.78 -13.78 -17.03
C PHE A 195 -8.78 -12.93 -15.74
N LEU A 196 -8.89 -11.61 -15.86
CA LEU A 196 -8.99 -10.71 -14.72
C LEU A 196 -10.35 -10.84 -14.02
N THR A 197 -11.46 -10.97 -14.76
CA THR A 197 -12.77 -11.16 -14.12
C THR A 197 -12.87 -12.51 -13.39
N GLU A 198 -12.27 -13.58 -13.93
CA GLU A 198 -12.14 -14.86 -13.23
C GLU A 198 -11.31 -14.72 -11.95
N LEU A 199 -10.17 -14.03 -12.02
CA LEU A 199 -9.31 -13.76 -10.86
C LEU A 199 -10.07 -13.03 -9.75
N VAL A 200 -10.76 -11.94 -10.09
CA VAL A 200 -11.52 -11.14 -9.11
C VAL A 200 -12.64 -11.96 -8.46
N ARG A 201 -13.29 -12.86 -9.21
CA ARG A 201 -14.28 -13.78 -8.64
C ARG A 201 -13.66 -14.75 -7.62
N GLN A 202 -12.45 -15.24 -7.87
CA GLN A 202 -11.74 -16.08 -6.89
C GLN A 202 -11.30 -15.31 -5.64
N LEU A 203 -11.04 -14.01 -5.78
CA LEU A 203 -10.58 -13.13 -4.71
C LEU A 203 -11.73 -12.58 -3.81
N GLY A 204 -12.95 -13.12 -3.95
CA GLY A 204 -14.12 -12.68 -3.17
C GLY A 204 -15.11 -11.78 -3.91
N GLY A 205 -14.86 -11.48 -5.20
CA GLY A 205 -15.87 -10.90 -6.09
C GLY A 205 -16.26 -9.45 -5.81
N ASP A 206 -15.35 -8.61 -5.28
CA ASP A 206 -15.66 -7.21 -5.00
C ASP A 206 -16.12 -6.48 -6.28
N GLN A 207 -17.34 -5.92 -6.22
CA GLN A 207 -17.97 -5.20 -7.32
C GLN A 207 -17.19 -3.95 -7.73
N ARG A 208 -16.39 -3.36 -6.82
CA ARG A 208 -15.52 -2.23 -7.15
C ARG A 208 -14.38 -2.66 -8.07
N THR A 209 -13.72 -3.77 -7.75
CA THR A 209 -12.63 -4.33 -8.56
C THR A 209 -13.16 -4.82 -9.91
N LEU A 210 -14.35 -5.43 -9.95
CA LEU A 210 -14.98 -5.82 -11.22
C LEU A 210 -15.27 -4.61 -12.12
N ARG A 211 -15.75 -3.49 -11.56
CA ARG A 211 -15.94 -2.24 -12.32
C ARG A 211 -14.62 -1.69 -12.82
N ALA A 212 -13.57 -1.69 -12.00
CA ALA A 212 -12.24 -1.28 -12.42
C ALA A 212 -11.72 -2.09 -13.61
N VAL A 213 -11.87 -3.43 -13.56
CA VAL A 213 -11.50 -4.33 -14.66
C VAL A 213 -12.31 -4.04 -15.93
N ARG A 214 -13.61 -3.76 -15.81
CA ARG A 214 -14.44 -3.40 -16.99
C ARG A 214 -14.01 -2.09 -17.62
N VAL A 215 -13.77 -1.04 -16.82
CA VAL A 215 -13.30 0.26 -17.32
C VAL A 215 -11.96 0.11 -18.02
N TRP A 216 -11.01 -0.60 -17.38
CA TRP A 216 -9.73 -0.94 -17.98
C TRP A 216 -9.88 -1.69 -19.30
N TRP A 217 -10.76 -2.69 -19.35
CA TRP A 217 -10.98 -3.49 -20.55
C TRP A 217 -11.57 -2.66 -21.70
N CYS A 218 -12.53 -1.77 -21.42
CA CYS A 218 -13.05 -0.86 -22.43
C CYS A 218 -11.96 0.06 -23.01
N VAL A 219 -11.10 0.63 -22.16
CA VAL A 219 -9.98 1.48 -22.61
C VAL A 219 -8.95 0.66 -23.39
N TRP A 220 -8.68 -0.58 -22.98
CA TRP A 220 -7.79 -1.50 -23.70
C TRP A 220 -8.31 -1.83 -25.11
N VAL A 221 -9.60 -2.15 -25.25
CA VAL A 221 -10.23 -2.42 -26.54
C VAL A 221 -10.23 -1.16 -27.40
N LEU A 222 -10.57 0.00 -26.84
CA LEU A 222 -10.51 1.29 -27.53
C LEU A 222 -9.09 1.56 -28.06
N ASN A 223 -8.08 1.35 -27.24
CA ASN A 223 -6.67 1.48 -27.64
C ASN A 223 -6.34 0.57 -28.84
N GLY A 224 -6.75 -0.70 -28.77
CA GLY A 224 -6.54 -1.64 -29.87
C GLY A 224 -7.22 -1.22 -31.17
N VAL A 225 -8.45 -0.72 -31.08
CA VAL A 225 -9.19 -0.18 -32.24
C VAL A 225 -8.48 1.04 -32.82
N MET A 226 -8.00 1.96 -31.97
CA MET A 226 -7.26 3.14 -32.43
C MET A 226 -5.93 2.76 -33.08
N VAL A 227 -5.18 1.80 -32.55
CA VAL A 227 -3.95 1.30 -33.19
C VAL A 227 -4.26 0.70 -34.58
N ILE A 228 -5.33 -0.08 -34.71
CA ILE A 228 -5.76 -0.64 -36.00
C ILE A 228 -6.14 0.49 -36.98
N ALA A 229 -6.94 1.45 -36.52
CA ALA A 229 -7.33 2.61 -37.33
C ALA A 229 -6.10 3.42 -37.77
N SER A 230 -5.12 3.62 -36.88
CA SER A 230 -3.86 4.31 -37.18
C SER A 230 -3.05 3.60 -38.26
N LEU A 231 -2.99 2.26 -38.21
CA LEU A 231 -2.37 1.44 -39.25
C LEU A 231 -3.07 1.59 -40.61
N PHE A 232 -4.40 1.67 -40.64
CA PHE A 232 -5.16 1.94 -41.86
C PHE A 232 -4.96 3.38 -42.36
N TRP A 233 -4.82 4.37 -41.47
CA TRP A 233 -4.53 5.75 -41.88
C TRP A 233 -3.20 5.89 -42.60
N ARG A 234 -2.23 5.02 -42.32
CA ARG A 234 -0.93 5.00 -42.98
C ARG A 234 -1.01 4.69 -44.48
N THR A 235 -2.13 4.17 -44.97
CA THR A 235 -2.35 3.93 -46.42
C THR A 235 -3.07 5.09 -47.11
N ALA A 236 -3.31 6.22 -46.44
CA ALA A 236 -3.92 7.39 -47.05
C ALA A 236 -2.88 8.22 -47.82
N ASP A 237 -3.10 8.40 -49.13
CA ASP A 237 -2.17 9.12 -50.03
C ASP A 237 -2.37 10.64 -50.05
N THR A 238 -3.40 11.16 -49.36
CA THR A 238 -3.70 12.60 -49.37
C THR A 238 -2.84 13.35 -48.34
N LEU A 239 -2.35 14.55 -48.71
CA LEU A 239 -1.56 15.39 -47.81
C LEU A 239 -2.32 15.78 -46.52
N GLN A 240 -3.64 15.96 -46.63
CA GLN A 240 -4.50 16.24 -45.48
C GLN A 240 -4.68 14.99 -44.60
N GLY A 241 -4.83 13.80 -45.21
CA GLY A 241 -4.88 12.53 -44.49
C GLY A 241 -3.59 12.19 -43.73
N GLN A 242 -2.42 12.57 -44.25
CA GLN A 242 -1.16 12.41 -43.53
C GLN A 242 -1.05 13.31 -42.30
N ALA A 243 -1.57 14.55 -42.36
CA ALA A 243 -1.59 15.47 -41.23
C ALA A 243 -2.57 15.00 -40.13
N ASP A 244 -3.77 14.57 -40.52
CA ASP A 244 -4.77 14.00 -39.61
C ASP A 244 -4.26 12.69 -38.96
N GLY A 245 -3.43 11.94 -39.68
CA GLY A 245 -2.75 10.76 -39.16
C GLY A 245 -1.83 11.06 -37.98
N VAL A 246 -1.07 12.18 -38.01
CA VAL A 246 -0.14 12.55 -36.93
C VAL A 246 -0.89 12.94 -35.66
N ILE A 247 -1.99 13.70 -35.77
CA ILE A 247 -2.76 14.04 -34.56
C ILE A 247 -3.48 12.81 -34.01
N PHE A 248 -3.91 11.89 -34.89
CA PHE A 248 -4.51 10.63 -34.49
C PHE A 248 -3.54 9.70 -33.75
N THR A 249 -2.26 9.67 -34.14
CA THR A 249 -1.22 8.91 -33.41
C THR A 249 -0.98 9.52 -32.02
N VAL A 250 -0.98 10.85 -31.87
CA VAL A 250 -0.90 11.51 -30.55
C VAL A 250 -2.04 11.06 -29.65
N TYR A 251 -3.29 11.03 -30.15
CA TYR A 251 -4.42 10.54 -29.37
C TYR A 251 -4.30 9.06 -29.02
N THR A 252 -3.77 8.25 -29.95
CA THR A 252 -3.52 6.81 -29.72
C THR A 252 -2.50 6.61 -28.60
N ASP A 253 -1.41 7.37 -28.59
CA ASP A 253 -0.38 7.31 -27.54
C ASP A 253 -0.95 7.74 -26.18
N LEU A 254 -1.78 8.78 -26.13
CA LEU A 254 -2.45 9.20 -24.89
C LEU A 254 -3.41 8.12 -24.35
N VAL A 255 -4.12 7.42 -25.24
CA VAL A 255 -4.98 6.30 -24.85
C VAL A 255 -4.15 5.10 -24.38
N ALA A 256 -2.97 4.87 -24.98
CA ALA A 256 -2.02 3.87 -24.51
C ALA A 256 -1.48 4.23 -23.09
N VAL A 257 -1.19 5.50 -22.82
CA VAL A 257 -0.85 5.99 -21.47
C VAL A 257 -1.99 5.68 -20.49
N ALA A 258 -3.23 6.02 -20.84
CA ALA A 258 -4.39 5.74 -20.00
C ALA A 258 -4.57 4.23 -19.74
N ALA A 259 -4.39 3.39 -20.76
CA ALA A 259 -4.44 1.94 -20.63
C ALA A 259 -3.34 1.41 -19.68
N ALA A 260 -2.11 1.94 -19.76
CA ALA A 260 -1.01 1.56 -18.88
C ALA A 260 -1.26 1.99 -17.41
N VAL A 261 -1.77 3.20 -17.19
CA VAL A 261 -2.16 3.68 -15.84
C VAL A 261 -3.29 2.83 -15.27
N LEU A 262 -4.32 2.52 -16.05
CA LEU A 262 -5.42 1.66 -15.62
C LEU A 262 -4.93 0.22 -15.36
N SER A 263 -3.95 -0.27 -16.12
CA SER A 263 -3.31 -1.58 -15.86
C SER A 263 -2.62 -1.60 -14.50
N LEU A 264 -1.86 -0.54 -14.17
CA LEU A 264 -1.26 -0.37 -12.86
C LEU A 264 -2.32 -0.26 -11.76
N TRP A 265 -3.41 0.45 -12.01
CA TRP A 265 -4.51 0.57 -11.06
C TRP A 265 -5.16 -0.77 -10.75
N VAL A 266 -5.50 -1.56 -11.77
CA VAL A 266 -6.09 -2.90 -11.65
C VAL A 266 -5.12 -3.85 -10.94
N LEU A 267 -3.84 -3.83 -11.31
CA LEU A 267 -2.78 -4.58 -10.65
C LEU A 267 -2.77 -4.31 -9.14
N ARG A 268 -2.70 -3.03 -8.74
CA ARG A 268 -2.65 -2.62 -7.35
C ARG A 268 -3.94 -2.97 -6.60
N MET A 269 -5.10 -2.77 -7.23
CA MET A 269 -6.40 -3.13 -6.65
C MET A 269 -6.52 -4.63 -6.37
N CYS A 270 -6.06 -5.49 -7.29
CA CYS A 270 -6.01 -6.94 -7.09
C CYS A 270 -5.06 -7.35 -5.96
N GLU A 271 -4.02 -6.56 -5.68
CA GLU A 271 -3.07 -6.79 -4.59
C GLU A 271 -3.51 -6.13 -3.27
N GLY A 272 -4.71 -5.54 -3.22
CA GLY A 272 -5.19 -4.82 -2.04
C GLY A 272 -4.38 -3.55 -1.73
N ARG A 273 -3.80 -2.90 -2.76
CA ARG A 273 -3.04 -1.66 -2.65
C ARG A 273 -3.76 -0.49 -3.32
N ASP A 274 -3.58 0.69 -2.78
CA ASP A 274 -3.99 1.94 -3.43
C ASP A 274 -3.02 2.32 -4.58
N LEU A 275 -3.39 3.30 -5.42
CA LEU A 275 -2.54 3.85 -6.49
C LEU A 275 -1.18 4.34 -5.97
N ARG A 276 -1.13 4.87 -4.75
CA ARG A 276 0.10 5.31 -4.07
C ARG A 276 0.91 4.15 -3.44
N GLY A 277 0.46 2.91 -3.61
CA GLY A 277 1.13 1.71 -3.10
C GLY A 277 0.89 1.41 -1.62
N ARG A 278 0.05 2.18 -0.94
CA ARG A 278 -0.34 1.90 0.44
C ARG A 278 -1.20 0.64 0.51
N ILE A 279 -0.97 -0.19 1.52
CA ILE A 279 -1.79 -1.37 1.78
C ILE A 279 -3.17 -0.89 2.22
N ARG A 280 -4.20 -1.32 1.49
CA ARG A 280 -5.58 -1.04 1.83
C ARG A 280 -6.00 -2.00 2.94
N MET A 281 -6.03 -1.52 4.17
CA MET A 281 -6.61 -2.30 5.26
C MET A 281 -8.11 -2.45 5.02
N PRO A 282 -8.64 -3.67 4.85
CA PRO A 282 -10.07 -3.86 4.74
C PRO A 282 -10.72 -3.45 6.05
N LYS A 283 -11.57 -2.41 6.01
CA LYS A 283 -12.34 -1.98 7.17
C LYS A 283 -13.40 -3.05 7.44
N ARG A 284 -13.07 -4.02 8.30
CA ARG A 284 -14.01 -5.02 8.78
C ARG A 284 -14.86 -4.37 9.87
N TRP A 285 -16.08 -3.97 9.51
CA TRP A 285 -17.07 -3.54 10.48
C TRP A 285 -17.45 -4.74 11.33
N LEU A 286 -16.99 -4.73 12.57
CA LEU A 286 -17.44 -5.65 13.59
C LEU A 286 -18.64 -4.99 14.27
N PRO A 287 -19.72 -5.73 14.55
CA PRO A 287 -20.76 -5.21 15.44
C PRO A 287 -20.06 -4.86 16.76
N ALA A 288 -20.20 -3.60 17.19
CA ALA A 288 -19.67 -3.18 18.47
C ALA A 288 -20.38 -3.99 19.56
N THR A 289 -19.68 -4.92 20.20
CA THR A 289 -20.20 -5.68 21.34
C THR A 289 -20.05 -4.91 22.66
N GLY A 290 -19.53 -3.68 22.59
CA GLY A 290 -19.36 -2.78 23.73
C GLY A 290 -20.46 -1.71 23.81
N PRO A 291 -20.63 -1.07 24.97
CA PRO A 291 -21.53 0.07 25.11
C PRO A 291 -21.16 1.16 24.09
N ALA A 292 -22.17 1.85 23.53
CA ALA A 292 -21.98 2.91 22.52
C ALA A 292 -21.07 4.05 23.01
N VAL A 293 -20.92 4.18 24.33
CA VAL A 293 -19.98 5.09 24.98
C VAL A 293 -18.78 4.29 25.49
N PRO A 294 -17.54 4.61 25.07
CA PRO A 294 -16.35 3.98 25.60
C PRO A 294 -16.23 4.32 27.10
N VAL A 295 -16.41 3.33 27.97
CA VAL A 295 -16.24 3.47 29.43
C VAL A 295 -14.76 3.59 29.82
N ILE A 296 -13.86 3.14 28.92
CA ILE A 296 -12.41 3.21 29.09
C ILE A 296 -11.89 4.21 28.06
N GLU A 297 -11.22 5.25 28.55
CA GLU A 297 -10.51 6.20 27.70
C GLU A 297 -9.45 5.46 26.86
N PRO A 298 -9.41 5.67 25.53
CA PRO A 298 -8.45 4.99 24.67
C PRO A 298 -7.02 5.33 25.12
N VAL A 299 -6.18 4.30 25.23
CA VAL A 299 -4.78 4.48 25.62
C VAL A 299 -4.08 5.32 24.56
N HIS A 300 -3.88 6.60 24.88
CA HIS A 300 -3.02 7.47 24.09
C HIS A 300 -1.58 7.03 24.34
N PRO A 301 -0.81 6.68 23.30
CA PRO A 301 0.62 6.48 23.47
C PRO A 301 1.19 7.77 24.04
N VAL A 302 1.91 7.69 25.16
CA VAL A 302 2.60 8.84 25.75
C VAL A 302 3.42 9.48 24.64
N ALA A 303 3.02 10.68 24.21
CA ALA A 303 3.78 11.45 23.26
C ALA A 303 5.19 11.60 23.84
N ALA A 304 6.22 11.28 23.06
CA ALA A 304 7.62 11.33 23.46
C ALA A 304 8.13 12.71 23.94
N ALA A 305 7.24 13.70 24.04
CA ALA A 305 7.50 15.08 24.44
C ALA A 305 7.80 15.26 25.94
N GLU A 306 7.37 14.36 26.84
CA GLU A 306 7.65 14.52 28.28
C GLU A 306 9.02 14.01 28.73
N THR A 307 9.71 13.21 27.90
CA THR A 307 11.07 12.74 28.21
C THR A 307 12.11 13.86 28.18
N GLY A 308 11.83 14.98 27.50
CA GLY A 308 12.71 16.16 27.49
C GLY A 308 12.56 17.06 28.71
N LYS A 309 11.36 17.12 29.32
CA LYS A 309 11.07 18.07 30.41
C LYS A 309 11.46 17.55 31.80
N ARG A 310 11.59 16.23 31.98
CA ARG A 310 12.12 15.61 33.22
C ARG A 310 13.64 15.58 33.32
N ALA A 311 14.37 15.88 32.24
CA ALA A 311 15.83 15.94 32.24
C ALA A 311 16.39 17.35 32.56
N ALA A 312 15.53 18.35 32.70
CA ALA A 312 15.91 19.76 32.91
C ALA A 312 15.24 20.36 34.16
N GLY A 313 15.16 19.58 35.24
CA GLY A 313 14.55 19.99 36.50
C GLY A 313 15.46 19.73 37.69
N ASP A 314 16.69 20.25 37.64
CA ASP A 314 17.54 20.43 38.83
C ASP A 314 18.29 21.76 38.70
N HIS A 315 17.55 22.86 38.78
CA HIS A 315 18.08 24.15 39.22
C HIS A 315 16.94 24.92 39.88
N ILE A 316 17.07 25.09 41.20
CA ILE A 316 16.22 25.93 42.03
C ILE A 316 16.54 27.38 41.68
N GLU A 317 15.58 28.14 41.17
CA GLU A 317 15.63 29.60 41.20
C GLU A 317 14.24 30.15 41.56
N VAL A 318 14.25 31.07 42.52
CA VAL A 318 13.11 31.66 43.25
C VAL A 318 12.41 32.69 42.34
N PRO A 319 11.06 32.85 42.41
CA PRO A 319 10.31 33.56 41.39
C PRO A 319 10.36 35.08 41.57
N ASN A 320 10.36 35.81 40.45
CA ASN A 320 9.88 37.19 40.40
C ASN A 320 8.63 37.24 39.52
N THR A 321 7.56 37.72 40.13
CA THR A 321 6.21 37.95 39.60
C THR A 321 6.20 39.12 38.61
N GLU A 322 5.21 39.12 37.71
CA GLU A 322 4.73 40.19 36.82
C GLU A 322 5.09 40.02 35.33
N ALA A 323 4.18 39.44 34.53
CA ALA A 323 3.79 39.88 33.16
C ALA A 323 3.05 38.83 32.28
N GLU A 324 2.08 38.05 32.79
CA GLU A 324 1.38 37.02 31.96
C GLU A 324 -0.15 37.12 31.94
N HIS A 325 -0.72 38.30 32.19
CA HIS A 325 -2.18 38.49 32.17
C HIS A 325 -2.78 38.93 30.82
N THR A 326 -1.98 39.09 29.75
CA THR A 326 -2.48 39.70 28.50
C THR A 326 -2.62 38.73 27.31
N GLU A 327 -2.06 37.51 27.37
CA GLU A 327 -2.12 36.55 26.24
C GLU A 327 -3.26 35.53 26.34
N ALA A 328 -3.80 35.29 27.54
CA ALA A 328 -4.90 34.34 27.73
C ALA A 328 -6.24 34.84 27.14
N GLU A 329 -6.49 36.15 27.17
CA GLU A 329 -7.75 36.73 26.72
C GLU A 329 -7.90 36.75 25.19
N HIS A 330 -6.79 36.76 24.43
CA HIS A 330 -6.85 36.79 22.98
C HIS A 330 -7.09 35.41 22.36
N THR A 331 -6.65 34.35 23.04
CA THR A 331 -6.76 32.97 22.55
C THR A 331 -8.18 32.40 22.73
N GLU A 332 -8.89 32.83 23.77
CA GLU A 332 -10.26 32.37 24.06
C GLU A 332 -11.31 33.01 23.12
N ALA A 333 -11.06 34.25 22.67
CA ALA A 333 -11.91 34.92 21.69
C ALA A 333 -11.84 34.25 20.30
N GLU A 334 -10.65 33.82 19.85
CA GLU A 334 -10.46 33.20 18.54
C GLU A 334 -11.08 31.79 18.46
N HIS A 335 -11.10 31.05 19.58
CA HIS A 335 -11.69 29.72 19.62
C HIS A 335 -13.23 29.73 19.52
N THR A 336 -13.85 30.76 20.11
CA THR A 336 -15.31 30.90 20.12
C THR A 336 -15.87 31.28 18.75
N GLU A 337 -15.08 32.01 17.93
CA GLU A 337 -15.47 32.41 16.58
C GLU A 337 -15.37 31.25 15.58
N ALA A 338 -14.35 30.39 15.74
CA ALA A 338 -14.20 29.18 14.92
C ALA A 338 -15.34 28.16 15.14
N GLU A 339 -15.81 28.01 16.39
CA GLU A 339 -16.90 27.09 16.73
C GLU A 339 -18.26 27.56 16.17
N ARG A 340 -18.45 28.89 16.06
CA ARG A 340 -19.65 29.48 15.42
C ARG A 340 -19.71 29.21 13.91
N VAL A 341 -18.58 29.28 13.22
CA VAL A 341 -18.50 29.05 11.77
C VAL A 341 -18.77 27.58 11.44
N GLU A 342 -18.31 26.64 12.26
CA GLU A 342 -18.60 25.21 12.06
C GLU A 342 -20.09 24.88 12.27
N GLN A 343 -20.77 25.57 13.19
CA GLN A 343 -22.21 25.36 13.42
C GLN A 343 -23.09 25.90 12.28
N GLU A 344 -22.71 26.99 11.61
CA GLU A 344 -23.46 27.50 10.44
C GLU A 344 -23.31 26.60 9.21
N GLU A 345 -22.15 25.97 8.98
CA GLU A 345 -21.95 25.04 7.85
C GLU A 345 -22.76 23.74 7.97
N VAL A 346 -23.04 23.29 9.20
CA VAL A 346 -23.79 22.05 9.46
C VAL A 346 -25.31 22.24 9.26
N MET A 347 -25.82 23.47 9.37
CA MET A 347 -27.24 23.77 9.17
C MET A 347 -27.63 24.04 7.70
N ALA A 348 -26.63 24.15 6.80
CA ALA A 348 -26.84 24.44 5.37
C ALA A 348 -26.72 23.20 4.44
N LYS A 349 -26.63 21.99 4.99
CA LYS A 349 -26.64 20.70 4.27
C LYS A 349 -27.80 19.85 4.71
#